data_AF-A0A7U9S6D8-F1
#
_entry.id   AF-A0A7U9S6D8-F1
#
_cell.length_a   1.000
_cell.length_b   1.000
_cell.length_c   1.000
_cell.angle_alpha   90.00
_cell.angle_beta   90.00
_cell.angle_gamma   90.00
#
_symmetry.space_group_name_H-M   'P 1'
#
loop_
_entity.id
_entity.type
_entity.pdbx_description
1 polymer ?
#
loop_
_entity_poly.entity_id
_entity_poly.type
_entity_poly.pdbx_seq_one_letter_code
_entity_poly.pdbx_strand_id
1 'polypeptide(L)'
;MINNKMIEIKQDLDSLSYDTGIEIKIIPKNFDSTEKFGKLTSSQFDTIMLTDSSLNRENILVAFLYINSYIGCRSRQNDGSEYENAKDNPEAFYRSIKHMAEELSMSKDTINQCIEYLTKSSDEIPALLIKREVGSVQPDKSKPPKNVPNIYVLNKEGYKQEIEWALNKMLELYKVDEFYPPKSGNYRFE
;
A
#
# COMPACT_ATOMS: atom_id res chain seq x y z
N MET A 1 25.77 11.38 -15.11
CA MET A 1 25.12 10.66 -14.01
C MET A 1 25.61 11.24 -12.69
N ILE A 2 24.72 11.77 -11.85
CA ILE A 2 25.11 12.19 -10.50
C ILE A 2 25.30 10.90 -9.69
N ASN A 3 26.55 10.60 -9.32
CA ASN A 3 26.85 9.45 -8.49
C ASN A 3 26.53 9.81 -7.03
N ASN A 4 25.26 9.62 -6.64
CA ASN A 4 24.75 9.98 -5.32
C ASN A 4 25.30 9.09 -4.18
N LYS A 5 26.12 8.07 -4.48
CA LYS A 5 26.67 7.11 -3.51
C LYS A 5 25.58 6.61 -2.54
N MET A 6 24.49 6.07 -3.09
CA MET A 6 23.36 5.54 -2.30
C MET A 6 23.67 4.16 -1.71
N ILE A 7 24.48 3.37 -2.43
CA ILE A 7 24.97 2.07 -2.02
C ILE A 7 26.49 2.02 -2.14
N GLU A 8 27.10 1.17 -1.31
CA GLU A 8 28.51 0.82 -1.37
C GLU A 8 28.62 -0.68 -1.60
N ILE A 9 29.37 -1.07 -2.63
CA ILE A 9 29.77 -2.45 -2.88
C ILE A 9 31.14 -2.59 -2.24
N LYS A 10 31.26 -3.45 -1.24
CA LYS A 10 32.51 -3.61 -0.48
C LYS A 10 33.53 -4.52 -1.15
N GLN A 11 33.10 -5.30 -2.14
CA GLN A 11 33.97 -6.21 -2.87
C GLN A 11 34.37 -5.65 -4.24
N ASP A 12 35.56 -6.02 -4.69
CA ASP A 12 35.97 -5.83 -6.08
C ASP A 12 35.20 -6.82 -6.96
N LEU A 13 34.25 -6.31 -7.74
CA LEU A 13 33.36 -7.10 -8.59
C LEU A 13 34.12 -7.92 -9.65
N ASP A 14 35.26 -7.42 -10.12
CA ASP A 14 36.05 -8.09 -11.16
C ASP A 14 36.81 -9.31 -10.62
N SER A 15 36.92 -9.42 -9.29
CA SER A 15 37.57 -10.53 -8.59
C SER A 15 36.60 -11.66 -8.19
N LEU A 16 35.29 -11.50 -8.43
CA LEU A 16 34.26 -12.41 -7.90
C LEU A 16 33.93 -13.57 -8.85
N SER A 17 33.60 -14.70 -8.23
CA SER A 17 33.12 -15.93 -8.88
C SER A 17 31.61 -16.11 -8.62
N TYR A 18 30.95 -16.99 -9.38
CA TYR A 18 29.50 -17.24 -9.30
C TYR A 18 28.99 -17.78 -7.96
N ASP A 19 29.91 -18.18 -7.07
CA ASP A 19 29.62 -18.71 -5.73
C ASP A 19 29.75 -17.67 -4.61
N THR A 20 30.07 -16.41 -4.94
CA THR A 20 30.34 -15.38 -3.94
C THR A 20 29.17 -14.40 -3.80
N GLY A 21 28.63 -14.28 -2.59
CA GLY A 21 27.60 -13.29 -2.26
C GLY A 21 28.17 -11.86 -2.25
N ILE A 22 27.49 -10.93 -2.92
CA ILE A 22 27.84 -9.51 -2.93
C ILE A 22 27.22 -8.83 -1.71
N GLU A 23 28.04 -8.19 -0.88
CA GLU A 23 27.57 -7.40 0.25
C GLU A 23 27.31 -5.98 -0.23
N ILE A 24 26.04 -5.60 -0.27
CA ILE A 24 25.61 -4.25 -0.62
C ILE A 24 25.25 -3.53 0.69
N LYS A 25 25.99 -2.46 1.00
CA LYS A 25 25.68 -1.61 2.14
C LYS A 25 24.93 -0.37 1.69
N ILE A 26 23.74 -0.14 2.25
CA ILE A 26 23.00 1.11 2.05
C ILE A 26 23.72 2.22 2.82
N ILE A 27 23.90 3.39 2.20
CA ILE A 27 24.45 4.59 2.83
C ILE A 27 23.26 5.46 3.29
N PRO A 28 22.84 5.40 4.57
CA PRO A 28 21.57 6.00 5.02
C PRO A 28 21.56 7.53 4.88
N LYS A 29 22.73 8.16 4.97
CA LYS A 29 22.89 9.61 4.77
C LYS A 29 22.48 10.08 3.37
N ASN A 30 22.62 9.21 2.37
CA ASN A 30 22.37 9.52 0.96
C ASN A 30 21.13 8.82 0.42
N PHE A 31 20.62 7.80 1.12
CA PHE A 31 19.44 7.04 0.76
C PHE A 31 18.55 6.81 1.98
N ASP A 32 17.49 7.61 2.08
CA ASP A 32 16.45 7.43 3.07
C ASP A 32 15.37 6.47 2.56
N SER A 33 15.59 5.18 2.82
CA SER A 33 14.67 4.11 2.40
C SER A 33 13.30 4.16 3.07
N THR A 34 13.12 5.00 4.10
CA THR A 34 11.92 5.04 4.94
C THR A 34 11.02 6.23 4.59
N GLU A 35 11.60 7.37 4.25
CA GLU A 35 10.81 8.59 3.97
C GLU A 35 10.52 8.82 2.48
N LYS A 36 11.42 8.41 1.57
CA LYS A 36 11.37 8.85 0.16
C LYS A 36 11.14 7.72 -0.86
N PHE A 37 11.15 6.48 -0.42
CA PHE A 37 11.05 5.32 -1.30
C PHE A 37 10.07 4.28 -0.74
N GLY A 38 9.28 3.67 -1.63
CA GLY A 38 8.51 2.48 -1.32
C GLY A 38 9.38 1.24 -1.35
N LYS A 39 9.15 0.29 -0.43
CA LYS A 39 9.84 -1.01 -0.41
C LYS A 39 8.98 -2.06 -1.09
N LEU A 40 9.57 -2.77 -2.05
CA LEU A 40 8.98 -3.94 -2.70
C LEU A 40 9.85 -5.15 -2.38
N THR A 41 9.28 -6.18 -1.77
CA THR A 41 10.01 -7.43 -1.53
C THR A 41 10.02 -8.29 -2.79
N SER A 42 11.03 -9.15 -2.94
CA SER A 42 11.07 -10.10 -4.05
C SER A 42 9.82 -10.99 -4.06
N SER A 43 9.34 -11.43 -2.90
CA SER A 43 8.11 -12.22 -2.80
C SER A 43 6.86 -11.49 -3.31
N GLN A 44 6.72 -10.19 -3.04
CA GLN A 44 5.62 -9.37 -3.56
C GLN A 44 5.73 -9.22 -5.08
N PHE A 45 6.94 -8.97 -5.59
CA PHE A 45 7.20 -8.86 -7.01
C PHE A 45 6.91 -10.18 -7.75
N ASP A 46 7.43 -11.30 -7.23
CA ASP A 46 7.24 -12.64 -7.80
C ASP A 46 5.77 -13.03 -7.80
N THR A 47 5.03 -12.74 -6.72
CA THR A 47 3.57 -12.98 -6.66
C THR A 47 2.85 -12.30 -7.81
N ILE A 48 3.21 -11.05 -8.12
CA ILE A 48 2.59 -10.27 -9.20
C ILE A 48 3.08 -10.75 -10.57
N MET A 49 4.37 -11.04 -10.73
CA MET A 49 4.97 -11.37 -12.02
C MET A 49 4.72 -12.81 -12.47
N LEU A 50 4.51 -13.72 -11.53
CA LEU A 50 4.22 -15.13 -11.78
C LEU A 50 2.71 -15.42 -11.74
N THR A 51 1.86 -14.39 -11.72
CA THR A 51 0.42 -14.61 -11.71
C THR A 51 -0.09 -15.21 -13.04
N ASP A 52 -1.00 -16.18 -12.91
CA ASP A 52 -1.79 -16.75 -14.00
C ASP A 52 -3.10 -15.99 -14.25
N SER A 53 -3.28 -14.83 -13.61
CA SER A 53 -4.43 -13.95 -13.86
C SER A 53 -4.48 -13.48 -15.31
N SER A 54 -5.69 -13.32 -15.85
CA SER A 54 -5.89 -12.67 -17.15
C SER A 54 -5.63 -11.16 -17.12
N LEU A 55 -5.46 -10.58 -15.92
CA LEU A 55 -5.07 -9.19 -15.76
C LEU A 55 -3.63 -8.97 -16.19
N ASN A 56 -3.39 -7.86 -16.88
CA ASN A 56 -2.05 -7.44 -17.26
C ASN A 56 -1.18 -7.21 -16.00
N ARG A 57 -0.04 -7.90 -15.95
CA ARG A 57 0.86 -7.94 -14.78
C ARG A 57 1.46 -6.58 -14.47
N GLU A 58 1.76 -5.79 -15.51
CA GLU A 58 2.25 -4.42 -15.36
C GLU A 58 1.22 -3.53 -14.68
N ASN A 59 -0.07 -3.65 -15.03
CA ASN A 59 -1.15 -2.91 -14.37
C ASN A 59 -1.27 -3.28 -12.89
N ILE A 60 -1.19 -4.57 -12.56
CA ILE A 60 -1.20 -5.03 -11.17
C ILE A 60 -0.01 -4.46 -10.40
N LEU A 61 1.20 -4.54 -10.99
CA LEU A 61 2.42 -4.00 -10.38
C LEU A 61 2.29 -2.50 -10.13
N VAL A 62 1.90 -1.73 -11.14
CA VAL A 62 1.78 -0.26 -11.02
C VAL A 62 0.71 0.12 -9.99
N ALA A 63 -0.43 -0.57 -9.97
CA ALA A 63 -1.46 -0.35 -8.95
C ALA A 63 -0.95 -0.67 -7.54
N PHE A 64 -0.24 -1.79 -7.37
CA PHE A 64 0.36 -2.16 -6.09
C PHE A 64 1.41 -1.14 -5.65
N LEU A 65 2.33 -0.75 -6.52
CA LEU A 65 3.38 0.24 -6.22
C LEU A 65 2.78 1.60 -5.85
N TYR A 66 1.73 2.03 -6.54
CA TYR A 66 1.02 3.25 -6.20
C TYR A 66 0.43 3.17 -4.79
N ILE A 67 -0.32 2.12 -4.47
CA ILE A 67 -0.89 1.91 -3.13
C ILE A 67 0.23 1.87 -2.07
N ASN A 68 1.26 1.06 -2.32
CA ASN A 68 2.38 0.86 -1.43
C ASN A 68 3.21 2.13 -1.21
N SER A 69 3.25 3.05 -2.19
CA SER A 69 3.95 4.34 -2.03
C SER A 69 3.28 5.26 -0.99
N TYR A 70 1.99 5.07 -0.74
CA TYR A 70 1.24 5.79 0.30
C TYR A 70 1.18 5.04 1.63
N ILE A 71 1.44 3.73 1.61
CA ILE A 71 1.71 2.94 2.83
C ILE A 71 3.16 3.25 3.22
N GLY A 72 3.35 4.40 3.87
CA GLY A 72 4.67 4.85 4.29
C GLY A 72 5.37 3.80 5.15
N CYS A 73 6.71 3.73 5.05
CA CYS A 73 7.51 3.00 6.01
C CYS A 73 7.74 3.91 7.21
N ARG A 74 6.81 3.90 8.18
CA ARG A 74 6.89 4.78 9.35
C ARG A 74 8.16 4.44 10.14
N SER A 75 8.96 5.46 10.45
CA SER A 75 10.17 5.29 11.26
C SER A 75 9.81 4.76 12.64
N ARG A 76 10.58 3.80 13.13
CA ARG A 76 10.46 3.22 14.47
C ARG A 76 11.57 3.74 15.37
N GLN A 77 11.37 3.61 16.68
CA GLN A 77 12.43 3.88 17.66
C GLN A 77 13.59 2.88 17.49
N ASN A 78 14.75 3.18 18.09
CA ASN A 78 15.95 2.34 17.98
C ASN A 78 15.75 0.90 18.49
N ASP A 79 14.81 0.70 19.41
CA ASP A 79 14.41 -0.60 19.97
C ASP A 79 13.31 -1.31 19.15
N GLY A 80 12.86 -0.70 18.04
CA GLY A 80 11.81 -1.20 17.17
C GLY A 80 10.38 -0.87 17.63
N SER A 81 10.21 -0.12 18.72
CA SER A 81 8.90 0.33 19.21
C SER A 81 8.33 1.51 18.41
N GLU A 82 7.02 1.71 18.53
CA GLU A 82 6.31 2.87 17.97
C GLU A 82 6.63 4.13 18.78
N TYR A 83 6.67 5.30 18.13
CA TYR A 83 6.80 6.59 18.84
C TYR A 83 5.43 7.07 19.36
N GLU A 84 5.41 8.01 20.31
CA GLU A 84 4.24 8.44 21.09
C GLU A 84 2.99 8.79 20.24
N ASN A 85 3.17 9.24 19.00
CA ASN A 85 2.10 9.65 18.09
C ASN A 85 2.07 8.85 16.77
N ALA A 86 2.53 7.60 16.78
CA ALA A 86 2.55 6.73 15.59
C ALA A 86 1.19 6.59 14.91
N LYS A 87 0.12 6.59 15.70
CA LYS A 87 -1.28 6.55 15.25
C LYS A 87 -1.68 7.66 14.29
N ASP A 88 -0.99 8.80 14.31
CA ASP A 88 -1.29 9.94 13.43
C ASP A 88 -0.82 9.69 11.99
N ASN A 89 0.10 8.73 11.80
CA ASN A 89 0.69 8.35 10.53
C ASN A 89 0.50 6.83 10.28
N PRO A 90 -0.74 6.35 10.13
CA PRO A 90 -1.00 4.93 9.91
C PRO A 90 -0.35 4.45 8.59
N GLU A 91 0.20 3.24 8.60
CA GLU A 91 0.74 2.56 7.42
C GLU A 91 -0.41 1.98 6.59
N ALA A 92 -1.19 2.86 5.97
CA ALA A 92 -2.40 2.51 5.25
C ALA A 92 -2.67 3.43 4.05
N PHE A 93 -3.27 2.87 3.01
CA PHE A 93 -3.81 3.61 1.87
C PHE A 93 -5.33 3.75 2.00
N TYR A 94 -5.82 4.99 1.99
CA TYR A 94 -7.25 5.31 2.07
C TYR A 94 -7.60 6.51 1.18
N ARG A 95 -6.98 6.58 -0.01
CA ARG A 95 -7.22 7.63 -1.01
C ARG A 95 -8.27 7.20 -2.04
N SER A 96 -8.75 8.19 -2.78
CA SER A 96 -9.78 8.00 -3.81
C SER A 96 -9.28 7.16 -4.99
N ILE A 97 -9.99 6.06 -5.29
CA ILE A 97 -9.79 5.26 -6.51
C ILE A 97 -9.95 6.10 -7.78
N LYS A 98 -10.81 7.12 -7.75
CA LYS A 98 -10.97 8.05 -8.88
C LYS A 98 -9.66 8.78 -9.19
N HIS A 99 -8.99 9.32 -8.15
CA HIS A 99 -7.74 10.04 -8.35
C HIS A 99 -6.61 9.11 -8.76
N MET A 100 -6.55 7.90 -8.16
CA MET A 100 -5.60 6.87 -8.58
C MET A 100 -5.77 6.50 -10.07
N ALA A 101 -7.01 6.34 -10.54
CA ALA A 101 -7.31 6.08 -11.94
C ALA A 101 -6.82 7.22 -12.87
N GLU A 102 -7.02 8.48 -12.46
CA GLU A 102 -6.55 9.66 -13.19
C GLU A 102 -5.01 9.74 -13.23
N GLU A 103 -4.33 9.56 -12.08
CA GLU A 103 -2.86 9.62 -11.98
C GLU A 103 -2.18 8.48 -12.75
N LEU A 104 -2.76 7.28 -12.74
CA LEU A 104 -2.22 6.11 -13.44
C LEU A 104 -2.66 6.03 -14.89
N SER A 105 -3.53 6.93 -15.36
CA SER A 105 -4.16 6.85 -16.70
C SER A 105 -4.82 5.49 -16.97
N MET A 106 -5.46 4.92 -15.95
CA MET A 106 -6.16 3.63 -16.01
C MET A 106 -7.65 3.82 -15.79
N SER A 107 -8.48 2.91 -16.32
CA SER A 107 -9.91 2.93 -16.00
C SER A 107 -10.15 2.56 -14.53
N LYS A 108 -11.23 3.08 -13.93
CA LYS A 108 -11.61 2.70 -12.56
C LYS A 108 -11.86 1.20 -12.43
N ASP A 109 -12.40 0.58 -13.46
CA ASP A 109 -12.69 -0.86 -13.47
C ASP A 109 -11.39 -1.68 -13.46
N THR A 110 -10.39 -1.27 -14.25
CA THR A 110 -9.05 -1.87 -14.23
C THR A 110 -8.40 -1.75 -12.86
N ILE A 111 -8.47 -0.56 -12.23
CA ILE A 111 -7.94 -0.36 -10.87
C ILE A 111 -8.67 -1.26 -9.86
N ASN A 112 -9.99 -1.34 -9.93
CA ASN A 112 -10.78 -2.19 -9.03
C ASN A 112 -10.43 -3.68 -9.21
N GLN A 113 -10.26 -4.15 -10.45
CA GLN A 113 -9.83 -5.53 -10.73
C GLN A 113 -8.43 -5.81 -10.19
N CYS A 114 -7.49 -4.86 -10.34
CA CYS A 114 -6.15 -5.00 -9.76
C CYS A 114 -6.22 -5.07 -8.22
N ILE A 115 -7.02 -4.21 -7.59
CA ILE A 115 -7.22 -4.23 -6.13
C ILE A 115 -7.88 -5.53 -5.66
N GLU A 116 -8.88 -6.03 -6.40
CA GLU A 116 -9.52 -7.30 -6.11
C GLU A 116 -8.50 -8.44 -6.14
N TYR A 117 -7.65 -8.49 -7.17
CA TYR A 117 -6.54 -9.44 -7.23
C TYR A 117 -5.59 -9.30 -6.03
N LEU A 118 -5.14 -8.08 -5.71
CA LEU A 118 -4.20 -7.82 -4.63
C LEU A 118 -4.75 -8.15 -3.24
N THR A 119 -6.08 -8.18 -3.08
CA THR A 119 -6.77 -8.42 -1.80
C THR A 119 -7.35 -9.82 -1.66
N LYS A 120 -7.21 -10.65 -2.69
CA LYS A 120 -7.66 -12.04 -2.72
C LYS A 120 -6.51 -12.96 -2.36
N SER A 121 -6.73 -13.86 -1.41
CA SER A 121 -5.84 -14.99 -1.15
C SER A 121 -6.15 -16.16 -2.08
N SER A 122 -5.13 -16.93 -2.44
CA SER A 122 -5.27 -18.28 -2.97
C SER A 122 -4.86 -19.30 -1.90
N ASP A 123 -5.05 -20.59 -2.18
CA ASP A 123 -4.73 -21.67 -1.23
C ASP A 123 -3.24 -21.72 -0.86
N GLU A 124 -2.36 -21.21 -1.72
CA GLU A 124 -0.90 -21.23 -1.54
C GLU A 124 -0.28 -19.85 -1.32
N ILE A 125 -0.97 -18.77 -1.74
CA ILE A 125 -0.41 -17.42 -1.71
C ILE A 125 -1.35 -16.49 -0.92
N PRO A 126 -0.89 -15.94 0.22
CA PRO A 126 -1.68 -14.97 0.96
C PRO A 126 -1.89 -13.70 0.12
N ALA A 127 -3.02 -13.01 0.32
CA ALA A 127 -3.26 -11.72 -0.30
C ALA A 127 -2.12 -10.74 0.03
N LEU A 128 -1.74 -9.88 -0.91
CA LEU A 128 -0.71 -8.87 -0.67
C LEU A 128 -1.23 -7.71 0.17
N LEU A 129 -2.53 -7.42 0.05
CA LEU A 129 -3.22 -6.35 0.77
C LEU A 129 -4.41 -6.89 1.55
N ILE A 130 -4.65 -6.30 2.72
CA ILE A 130 -5.91 -6.47 3.46
C ILE A 130 -6.77 -5.25 3.20
N LYS A 131 -8.01 -5.50 2.75
CA LYS A 131 -9.03 -4.46 2.53
C LYS A 131 -9.96 -4.38 3.73
N ARG A 132 -10.21 -3.16 4.22
CA ARG A 132 -11.29 -2.83 5.14
C ARG A 132 -12.27 -1.90 4.45
N GLU A 133 -13.51 -2.36 4.31
CA GLU A 133 -14.61 -1.50 3.90
C GLU A 133 -15.00 -0.57 5.05
N VAL A 134 -15.14 0.72 4.74
CA VAL A 134 -15.34 1.76 5.76
C VAL A 134 -16.81 2.16 5.84
N GLY A 135 -17.40 2.56 4.71
CA GLY A 135 -18.81 2.96 4.67
C GLY A 135 -19.03 4.28 3.96
N SER A 136 -19.95 5.08 4.48
CA SER A 136 -20.33 6.37 3.88
C SER A 136 -20.48 7.49 4.91
N VAL A 137 -20.42 8.73 4.42
CA VAL A 137 -20.63 9.96 5.21
C VAL A 137 -21.71 10.81 4.56
N GLN A 138 -22.43 11.58 5.38
CA GLN A 138 -23.44 12.55 4.93
C GLN A 138 -23.20 13.90 5.61
N PRO A 139 -22.16 14.66 5.22
CA PRO A 139 -21.87 15.96 5.84
C PRO A 139 -23.01 16.97 5.68
N ASP A 140 -23.73 16.86 4.56
CA ASP A 140 -24.91 17.66 4.24
C ASP A 140 -26.14 16.74 4.28
N LYS A 141 -26.98 16.89 5.32
CA LYS A 141 -28.19 16.08 5.52
C LYS A 141 -29.20 16.21 4.38
N SER A 142 -29.11 17.25 3.56
CA SER A 142 -29.98 17.44 2.38
C SER A 142 -29.52 16.63 1.16
N LYS A 143 -28.28 16.12 1.15
CA LYS A 143 -27.69 15.35 0.05
C LYS A 143 -27.59 13.89 0.42
N PRO A 144 -27.64 12.96 -0.55
CA PRO A 144 -27.46 11.54 -0.26
C PRO A 144 -26.06 11.28 0.34
N PRO A 145 -25.93 10.27 1.23
CA PRO A 145 -24.63 9.81 1.73
C PRO A 145 -23.68 9.44 0.58
N LYS A 146 -22.38 9.63 0.81
CA LYS A 146 -21.31 9.32 -0.13
C LYS A 146 -20.33 8.33 0.49
N ASN A 147 -20.00 7.28 -0.24
CA ASN A 147 -18.98 6.33 0.20
C ASN A 147 -17.64 7.04 0.37
N VAL A 148 -16.96 6.74 1.47
CA VAL A 148 -15.57 7.13 1.67
C VAL A 148 -14.66 6.05 1.09
N PRO A 149 -13.37 6.36 0.82
CA PRO A 149 -12.42 5.35 0.39
C PRO A 149 -12.35 4.16 1.35
N ASN A 150 -12.10 2.97 0.82
CA ASN A 150 -11.75 1.83 1.65
C ASN A 150 -10.31 1.97 2.15
N ILE A 151 -9.99 1.26 3.23
CA ILE A 151 -8.64 1.20 3.78
C ILE A 151 -7.95 -0.05 3.24
N TYR A 152 -6.70 0.11 2.81
CA TYR A 152 -5.84 -0.96 2.34
C TYR A 152 -4.52 -0.92 3.11
N VAL A 153 -4.12 -2.05 3.68
CA VAL A 153 -2.86 -2.21 4.42
C VAL A 153 -2.10 -3.41 3.88
N LEU A 154 -0.78 -3.43 4.04
CA LEU A 154 0.01 -4.63 3.71
C LEU A 154 -0.42 -5.81 4.58
N ASN A 155 -0.51 -7.00 3.99
CA ASN A 155 -0.77 -8.22 4.75
C ASN A 155 0.49 -8.66 5.51
N LYS A 156 0.73 -8.03 6.65
CA LYS A 156 1.85 -8.29 7.55
C LYS A 156 1.40 -8.17 9.01
N GLU A 157 2.24 -8.61 9.93
CA GLU A 157 1.98 -8.43 11.36
C GLU A 157 1.69 -6.96 11.72
N GLY A 158 0.71 -6.75 12.59
CA GLY A 158 0.26 -5.40 12.99
C GLY A 158 -0.81 -4.77 12.10
N TYR A 159 -1.20 -5.40 10.97
CA TYR A 159 -2.16 -4.79 10.03
C TYR A 159 -3.50 -4.37 10.67
N LYS A 160 -3.97 -5.08 11.70
CA LYS A 160 -5.22 -4.76 12.41
C LYS A 160 -5.14 -3.41 13.13
N GLN A 161 -4.00 -3.12 13.76
CA GLN A 161 -3.73 -1.85 14.42
C GLN A 161 -3.69 -0.71 13.40
N GLU A 162 -3.02 -0.92 12.27
CA GLU A 162 -2.96 0.10 11.20
C GLU A 162 -4.34 0.39 10.59
N ILE A 163 -5.21 -0.63 10.48
CA ILE A 163 -6.61 -0.42 10.08
C ILE A 163 -7.36 0.43 11.11
N GLU A 164 -7.20 0.16 12.40
CA GLU A 164 -7.86 0.92 13.47
C GLU A 164 -7.40 2.39 13.47
N TRP A 165 -6.08 2.62 13.38
CA TRP A 165 -5.51 3.96 13.31
C TRP A 165 -5.96 4.71 12.06
N ALA A 166 -6.00 4.04 10.89
CA ALA A 166 -6.53 4.63 9.66
C ALA A 166 -8.02 4.97 9.77
N LEU A 167 -8.84 4.11 10.39
CA LEU A 167 -10.26 4.40 10.64
C LEU A 167 -10.43 5.65 11.51
N ASN A 168 -9.72 5.74 12.63
CA ASN A 168 -9.76 6.91 13.50
C ASN A 168 -9.32 8.18 12.76
N LYS A 169 -8.26 8.09 11.95
CA LYS A 169 -7.80 9.22 11.13
C LYS A 169 -8.86 9.66 10.12
N MET A 170 -9.56 8.71 9.51
CA MET A 170 -10.64 9.04 8.59
C MET A 170 -11.82 9.69 9.33
N LEU A 171 -12.20 9.24 10.52
CA LEU A 171 -13.25 9.90 11.33
C LEU A 171 -12.90 11.38 11.60
N GLU A 172 -11.65 11.66 11.98
CA GLU A 172 -11.15 13.04 12.15
C GLU A 172 -11.23 13.86 10.85
N LEU A 173 -10.75 13.30 9.73
CA LEU A 173 -10.73 13.96 8.42
C LEU A 173 -12.14 14.31 7.93
N TYR A 174 -13.09 13.40 8.15
CA TYR A 174 -14.48 13.59 7.73
C TYR A 174 -15.34 14.32 8.78
N LYS A 175 -14.81 14.54 10.00
CA LYS A 175 -15.48 15.20 11.14
C LYS A 175 -16.80 14.52 11.50
N VAL A 176 -16.76 13.20 11.63
CA VAL A 176 -17.90 12.37 12.02
C VAL A 176 -17.49 11.44 13.15
N ASP A 177 -18.44 11.08 14.02
CA ASP A 177 -18.20 10.15 15.12
C ASP A 177 -18.23 8.68 14.63
N GLU A 178 -18.99 8.41 13.58
CA GLU A 178 -19.11 7.09 12.96
C GLU A 178 -19.40 7.17 11.45
N PHE A 179 -19.12 6.09 10.74
CA PHE A 179 -19.48 5.93 9.34
C PHE A 179 -20.83 5.21 9.22
N TYR A 180 -21.68 5.69 8.31
CA TYR A 180 -22.86 4.94 7.90
C TYR A 180 -22.47 3.71 7.09
N PRO A 181 -23.36 2.70 6.97
CA PRO A 181 -23.14 1.59 6.05
C PRO A 181 -22.77 2.06 4.64
N PRO A 182 -21.95 1.27 3.90
CA PRO A 182 -21.61 1.60 2.53
C PRO A 182 -22.88 1.65 1.69
N LYS A 183 -23.01 2.70 0.87
CA LYS A 183 -24.04 2.76 -0.15
C LYS A 183 -23.72 1.70 -1.20
N SER A 184 -24.57 0.70 -1.32
CA SER A 184 -24.54 -0.24 -2.44
C SER A 184 -24.81 0.55 -3.73
N GLY A 185 -23.78 0.76 -4.53
CA GLY A 185 -23.96 1.13 -5.93
C GLY A 185 -24.33 -0.14 -6.69
N ASN A 186 -25.61 -0.32 -7.03
CA ASN A 186 -26.08 -1.30 -8.02
C ASN A 186 -25.28 -2.61 -8.15
N TYR A 187 -25.21 -3.41 -7.09
CA TYR A 187 -25.14 -4.85 -7.26
C TYR A 187 -26.53 -5.39 -6.98
N ARG A 188 -27.17 -5.86 -8.05
CA ARG A 188 -28.43 -6.59 -8.01
C ARG A 188 -28.32 -7.68 -6.95
N PHE A 189 -29.18 -7.63 -5.94
CA PHE A 189 -29.60 -8.82 -5.24
C PHE A 189 -30.99 -9.13 -5.78
N GLU A 190 -31.10 -10.32 -6.38
CA GLU A 190 -32.36 -11.02 -6.62
C GLU A 190 -33.08 -11.29 -5.28
#